data_AF-A0A4Q6BA96-F1
#
_entry.id   AF-A0A4Q6BA96-F1
#
_cell.length_a   1.000
_cell.length_b   1.000
_cell.length_c   1.000
_cell.angle_alpha   90.00
_cell.angle_beta   90.00
_cell.angle_gamma   90.00
#
_symmetry.space_group_name_H-M   'P 1'
#
loop_
_entity.id
_entity.type
_entity.pdbx_description
1 polymer ?
#
loop_
_entity_poly.entity_id
_entity_poly.type
_entity_poly.pdbx_seq_one_letter_code
_entity_poly.pdbx_strand_id
1 'polypeptide(L)'
;MPEDKSQNPKEKSWDKLGLEEIVHITNKVGLAYVDAKKTAEHLELMKSIVRAQISLRIDDDKMSEAKLKRLTETDPEYLSFLERLVEARRESDKLKVRYDSYKNLFDARRSLLSFQKEEMKLL
;
A
#
# COMPACT_ATOMS: atom_id res chain seq x y z
N MET A 1 2.25 26.47 43.55
CA MET A 1 2.24 25.18 42.81
C MET A 1 0.79 24.75 42.66
N PRO A 2 0.37 24.04 41.59
CA PRO A 2 1.15 23.40 40.50
C PRO A 2 0.86 24.07 39.12
N GLU A 3 1.81 24.27 38.20
CA GLU A 3 2.43 23.29 37.28
C GLU A 3 1.42 22.34 36.59
N ASP A 4 0.87 22.79 35.46
CA ASP A 4 0.18 21.89 34.52
C ASP A 4 1.18 21.36 33.49
N LYS A 5 1.67 20.15 33.76
CA LYS A 5 2.48 19.34 32.86
C LYS A 5 1.56 18.70 31.82
N SER A 6 1.24 19.43 30.75
CA SER A 6 0.68 18.81 29.55
C SER A 6 1.78 18.04 28.82
N GLN A 7 1.82 16.74 29.12
CA GLN A 7 2.72 15.74 28.59
C GLN A 7 2.82 15.78 27.06
N ASN A 8 4.04 15.96 26.57
CA ASN A 8 4.40 15.79 25.17
C ASN A 8 4.11 14.33 24.75
N PRO A 9 3.28 14.06 23.73
CA PRO A 9 2.91 12.69 23.38
C PRO A 9 4.11 12.02 22.72
N LYS A 10 4.79 11.15 23.47
CA LYS A 10 5.74 10.11 23.02
C LYS A 10 6.24 10.31 21.59
N GLU A 11 7.29 11.12 21.45
CA GLU A 11 8.18 10.98 20.29
C GLU A 11 8.66 9.53 20.27
N LYS A 12 8.03 8.71 19.42
CA LYS A 12 8.56 7.38 19.11
C LYS A 12 9.92 7.65 18.47
N SER A 13 10.96 7.48 19.27
CA SER A 13 12.35 7.59 18.85
C SER A 13 12.62 6.48 17.83
N TRP A 14 12.35 6.78 16.55
CA TRP A 14 12.78 5.97 15.41
C TRP A 14 14.31 5.76 15.41
N ASP A 15 15.02 6.59 16.17
CA ASP A 15 16.46 6.49 16.44
C ASP A 15 16.89 5.25 17.24
N LYS A 16 15.96 4.47 17.79
CA LYS A 16 16.26 3.31 18.64
C LYS A 16 15.94 1.95 18.05
N LEU A 17 15.41 1.87 16.82
CA LEU A 17 15.07 0.56 16.24
C LEU A 17 16.34 -0.25 15.97
N GLY A 18 16.43 -1.43 16.60
CA GLY A 18 17.49 -2.40 16.36
C GLY A 18 17.33 -3.08 14.99
N LEU A 19 18.41 -3.67 14.47
CA LEU A 19 18.37 -4.36 13.17
C LEU A 19 17.30 -5.46 13.13
N GLU A 20 17.16 -6.23 14.19
CA GLU A 20 16.14 -7.29 14.31
C GLU A 20 14.72 -6.74 14.26
N GLU A 21 14.47 -5.61 14.93
CA GLU A 21 13.16 -4.95 14.91
C GLU A 21 12.84 -4.41 13.52
N ILE A 22 13.83 -3.81 12.83
CA ILE A 22 13.66 -3.34 11.46
C ILE A 22 13.33 -4.52 10.54
N VAL A 23 14.01 -5.67 10.67
CA VAL A 23 13.70 -6.88 9.89
C VAL A 23 12.29 -7.38 10.18
N HIS A 24 11.88 -7.45 11.45
CA HIS A 24 10.54 -7.90 11.82
C HIS A 24 9.46 -7.00 11.22
N ILE A 25 9.63 -5.67 11.31
CA ILE A 25 8.69 -4.70 10.73
C ILE A 25 8.70 -4.81 9.19
N THR A 26 9.88 -4.91 8.57
CA THR A 26 10.03 -5.05 7.11
C THR A 26 9.28 -6.26 6.61
N ASN A 27 9.43 -7.42 7.26
CA ASN A 27 8.73 -8.66 6.88
C ASN A 27 7.21 -8.51 7.02
N LYS A 28 6.74 -7.94 8.12
CA LYS A 28 5.30 -7.71 8.34
C LYS A 28 4.70 -6.79 7.27
N VAL A 29 5.37 -5.68 6.96
CA VAL A 29 4.91 -4.74 5.93
C VAL A 29 5.02 -5.35 4.54
N GLY A 30 6.07 -6.13 4.27
CA GLY A 30 6.28 -6.83 3.01
C GLY A 30 5.18 -7.86 2.72
N LEU A 31 4.78 -8.65 3.71
CA LEU A 31 3.67 -9.60 3.56
C LEU A 31 2.34 -8.86 3.29
N ALA A 32 2.05 -7.81 4.05
CA ALA A 32 0.86 -6.99 3.82
C ALA A 32 0.85 -6.34 2.42
N TYR A 33 2.02 -5.88 1.94
CA TYR A 33 2.17 -5.36 0.59
C TYR A 33 1.83 -6.41 -0.47
N VAL A 34 2.34 -7.65 -0.32
CA VAL A 34 2.05 -8.75 -1.26
C VAL A 34 0.55 -9.04 -1.31
N ASP A 35 -0.13 -9.08 -0.17
CA ASP A 35 -1.57 -9.34 -0.12
C ASP A 35 -2.40 -8.21 -0.75
N ALA A 36 -2.03 -6.94 -0.49
CA ALA A 36 -2.66 -5.78 -1.11
C ALA A 36 -2.43 -5.76 -2.63
N LYS A 37 -1.20 -6.08 -3.06
CA LYS A 37 -0.84 -6.17 -4.48
C LYS A 37 -1.64 -7.27 -5.19
N LYS A 38 -1.72 -8.47 -4.60
CA LYS A 38 -2.54 -9.56 -5.12
C LYS A 38 -4.00 -9.13 -5.32
N THR A 39 -4.55 -8.39 -4.36
CA THR A 39 -5.93 -7.88 -4.43
C THR A 39 -6.10 -6.88 -5.57
N ALA A 40 -5.17 -5.93 -5.71
CA ALA A 40 -5.19 -4.94 -6.78
C ALA A 40 -5.06 -5.61 -8.17
N GLU A 41 -4.16 -6.57 -8.32
CA GLU A 41 -3.97 -7.34 -9.56
C GLU A 41 -5.21 -8.17 -9.91
N HIS A 42 -5.83 -8.81 -8.91
CA HIS A 42 -7.07 -9.54 -9.11
C HIS A 42 -8.20 -8.63 -9.61
N LEU A 43 -8.38 -7.47 -8.97
CA LEU A 43 -9.40 -6.50 -9.41
C LEU A 43 -9.08 -5.96 -10.81
N GLU A 44 -7.82 -5.75 -11.16
CA GLU A 44 -7.47 -5.32 -12.52
C GLU A 44 -7.88 -6.35 -13.57
N LEU A 45 -7.61 -7.63 -13.31
CA LEU A 45 -8.02 -8.74 -14.19
C LEU A 45 -9.55 -8.83 -14.32
N MET A 46 -10.27 -8.59 -13.24
CA MET A 46 -11.74 -8.67 -13.22
C MET A 46 -12.44 -7.49 -13.89
N LYS A 47 -11.73 -6.38 -14.17
CA LYS A 47 -12.32 -5.15 -14.70
C LYS A 47 -13.11 -5.35 -16.00
N SER A 48 -12.55 -6.10 -16.94
CA SER A 48 -13.22 -6.39 -18.22
C SER A 48 -14.43 -7.30 -18.03
N ILE A 49 -14.34 -8.28 -17.12
CA ILE A 49 -15.39 -9.25 -16.81
C ILE A 49 -16.59 -8.53 -16.18
N VAL A 50 -16.35 -7.70 -15.16
CA VAL A 50 -17.41 -6.93 -14.49
C VAL A 50 -18.09 -5.98 -15.48
N ARG A 51 -17.31 -5.29 -16.32
CA ARG A 51 -17.86 -4.44 -17.38
C ARG A 51 -18.75 -5.23 -18.34
N ALA A 52 -18.31 -6.42 -18.77
CA ALA A 52 -19.08 -7.27 -19.67
C ALA A 52 -20.38 -7.78 -19.02
N GLN A 53 -20.34 -8.17 -17.74
CA GLN A 53 -21.53 -8.62 -17.00
C GLN A 53 -22.58 -7.52 -16.89
N ILE A 54 -22.16 -6.30 -16.60
CA ILE A 54 -23.05 -5.13 -16.53
C ILE A 54 -23.61 -4.82 -17.93
N SER A 55 -22.76 -4.86 -18.96
CA SER A 55 -23.19 -4.66 -20.35
C SER A 55 -24.27 -5.67 -20.75
N LEU A 56 -24.06 -6.97 -20.47
CA LEU A 56 -25.04 -8.03 -20.79
C LEU A 56 -26.36 -7.87 -20.03
N ARG A 57 -26.33 -7.30 -18.83
CA ARG A 57 -27.53 -7.04 -18.03
C ARG A 57 -28.33 -5.83 -18.54
N ILE A 58 -27.66 -4.84 -19.10
CA ILE A 58 -28.27 -3.61 -19.63
C ILE A 58 -28.77 -3.80 -21.07
N ASP A 59 -28.14 -4.67 -21.84
CA ASP A 59 -28.44 -4.87 -23.26
C ASP A 59 -29.88 -5.35 -23.46
N ASP A 60 -30.62 -4.65 -24.34
CA ASP A 60 -32.01 -4.92 -24.69
C ASP A 60 -32.19 -5.29 -26.17
N ASP A 61 -31.08 -5.61 -26.86
CA ASP A 61 -30.96 -5.89 -28.30
C ASP A 61 -31.42 -4.74 -29.23
N LYS A 62 -31.79 -3.58 -28.66
CA LYS A 62 -32.29 -2.40 -29.41
C LYS A 62 -31.34 -1.21 -29.28
N MET A 63 -30.33 -1.32 -28.43
CA MET A 63 -29.33 -0.27 -28.22
C MET A 63 -28.20 -0.33 -29.24
N SER A 64 -27.66 0.84 -29.60
CA SER A 64 -26.35 0.88 -30.27
C SER A 64 -25.23 0.56 -29.28
N GLU A 65 -24.15 -0.05 -29.77
CA GLU A 65 -22.96 -0.38 -28.97
C GLU A 65 -22.41 0.86 -28.23
N ALA A 66 -22.44 2.03 -28.88
CA ALA A 66 -22.01 3.28 -28.27
C ALA A 66 -22.88 3.72 -27.08
N LYS A 67 -24.19 3.47 -27.13
CA LYS A 67 -25.11 3.77 -26.02
C LYS A 67 -24.90 2.77 -24.88
N LEU A 68 -24.79 1.48 -25.20
CA LEU A 68 -24.55 0.41 -24.24
C LEU A 68 -23.24 0.62 -23.46
N LYS A 69 -22.17 0.99 -24.18
CA LYS A 69 -20.88 1.34 -23.57
C LYS A 69 -21.01 2.47 -22.56
N ARG A 70 -21.65 3.59 -22.93
CA ARG A 70 -21.83 4.74 -22.02
C ARG A 70 -22.59 4.35 -20.78
N LEU A 71 -23.72 3.64 -20.94
CA LEU A 71 -24.55 3.20 -19.80
C LEU A 71 -23.75 2.31 -18.85
N THR A 72 -23.00 1.35 -19.39
CA THR A 72 -22.13 0.47 -18.62
C THR A 72 -21.02 1.23 -17.89
N GLU A 73 -20.35 2.18 -18.57
CA GLU A 73 -19.26 2.97 -17.99
C GLU A 73 -19.73 3.96 -16.91
N THR A 74 -21.02 4.31 -16.91
CA THR A 74 -21.65 5.14 -15.88
C THR A 74 -22.48 4.34 -14.85
N ASP A 75 -22.52 3.02 -14.97
CA ASP A 75 -23.30 2.18 -14.06
C ASP A 75 -22.71 2.27 -12.64
N PRO A 76 -23.54 2.49 -11.59
CA PRO A 76 -23.05 2.63 -10.22
C PRO A 76 -22.25 1.43 -9.72
N GLU A 77 -22.57 0.21 -10.16
CA GLU A 77 -21.82 -1.00 -9.79
C GLU A 77 -20.42 -0.97 -10.42
N TYR A 78 -20.32 -0.56 -11.69
CA TYR A 78 -19.03 -0.43 -12.36
C TYR A 78 -18.17 0.67 -11.72
N LEU A 79 -18.76 1.81 -11.40
CA LEU A 79 -18.06 2.90 -10.71
C LEU A 79 -17.55 2.46 -9.34
N SER A 80 -18.38 1.80 -8.54
CA SER A 80 -17.97 1.25 -7.23
C SER A 80 -16.85 0.21 -7.37
N PHE A 81 -16.90 -0.62 -8.41
CA PHE A 81 -15.82 -1.55 -8.71
C PHE A 81 -14.49 -0.81 -9.01
N LEU A 82 -14.54 0.26 -9.81
CA LEU A 82 -13.36 1.07 -10.11
C LEU A 82 -12.80 1.75 -8.86
N GLU A 83 -13.66 2.25 -7.96
CA GLU A 83 -13.23 2.82 -6.68
C GLU A 83 -12.49 1.79 -5.82
N ARG A 84 -13.03 0.56 -5.73
CA ARG A 84 -12.37 -0.55 -5.00
C ARG A 84 -11.01 -0.89 -5.59
N LEU A 85 -10.89 -0.92 -6.92
CA LEU A 85 -9.63 -1.14 -7.61
C LEU A 85 -8.61 -0.04 -7.31
N VAL A 86 -9.03 1.23 -7.34
CA VAL A 86 -8.17 2.37 -7.03
C VAL A 86 -7.69 2.31 -5.58
N GLU A 87 -8.58 2.01 -4.63
CA GLU A 87 -8.20 1.92 -3.22
C GLU A 87 -7.25 0.73 -2.96
N ALA A 88 -7.47 -0.41 -3.60
CA ALA A 88 -6.55 -1.56 -3.50
C ALA A 88 -5.15 -1.22 -4.04
N ARG A 89 -5.06 -0.51 -5.19
CA ARG A 89 -3.79 -0.02 -5.73
C ARG A 89 -3.11 0.96 -4.79
N ARG A 90 -3.87 1.92 -4.25
CA ARG A 90 -3.36 2.93 -3.31
C ARG A 90 -2.78 2.28 -2.05
N GLU A 91 -3.46 1.30 -1.47
CA GLU A 91 -2.96 0.61 -0.28
C GLU A 91 -1.71 -0.22 -0.60
N SER A 92 -1.69 -0.92 -1.74
CA SER A 92 -0.50 -1.61 -2.25
C SER A 92 0.70 -0.66 -2.37
N ASP A 93 0.54 0.48 -3.04
CA ASP A 93 1.61 1.46 -3.24
C ASP A 93 2.09 2.07 -1.93
N LYS A 94 1.18 2.37 -1.01
CA LYS A 94 1.50 2.86 0.33
C LYS A 94 2.33 1.84 1.13
N LEU A 95 1.97 0.56 1.06
CA LEU A 95 2.71 -0.50 1.73
C LEU A 95 4.08 -0.74 1.08
N LYS A 96 4.17 -0.63 -0.25
CA LYS A 96 5.44 -0.69 -0.98
C LYS A 96 6.40 0.40 -0.52
N VAL A 97 5.96 1.66 -0.47
CA VAL A 97 6.79 2.77 -0.01
C VAL A 97 7.30 2.53 1.41
N ARG A 98 6.44 2.02 2.30
CA ARG A 98 6.84 1.67 3.67
C ARG A 98 7.86 0.53 3.71
N TYR A 99 7.64 -0.53 2.94
CA TYR A 99 8.56 -1.65 2.83
C TYR A 99 9.95 -1.20 2.35
N ASP A 100 10.00 -0.42 1.26
CA ASP A 100 11.24 0.12 0.71
C ASP A 100 11.94 1.05 1.71
N SER A 101 11.17 1.85 2.47
CA SER A 101 11.71 2.73 3.52
C SER A 101 12.38 1.94 4.64
N TYR A 102 11.78 0.85 5.13
CA TYR A 102 12.40 0.04 6.19
C TYR A 102 13.60 -0.75 5.69
N LYS A 103 13.56 -1.24 4.45
CA LYS A 103 14.72 -1.86 3.80
C LYS A 103 15.90 -0.89 3.74
N ASN A 104 15.66 0.34 3.31
CA ASN A 104 16.70 1.38 3.26
C ASN A 104 17.22 1.73 4.66
N LEU A 105 16.33 1.80 5.66
CA LEU A 105 16.72 2.03 7.06
C LEU A 105 17.64 0.91 7.59
N PHE A 106 17.32 -0.35 7.28
CA PHE A 106 18.16 -1.49 7.65
C PHE A 106 19.56 -1.36 7.06
N ASP A 107 19.66 -1.05 5.76
CA ASP A 107 20.96 -0.90 5.07
C ASP A 107 21.78 0.26 5.62
N ALA A 108 21.14 1.39 5.93
CA ALA A 108 21.80 2.55 6.54
C ALA A 108 22.34 2.20 7.94
N ARG A 109 21.54 1.53 8.78
CA ARG A 109 21.94 1.11 10.13
C ARG A 109 23.07 0.09 10.10
N ARG A 110 22.97 -0.90 9.21
CA ARG A 110 24.02 -1.92 9.02
C ARG A 110 25.34 -1.28 8.61
N SER A 111 25.29 -0.30 7.70
CA SER A 111 26.47 0.46 7.27
C SER A 111 27.08 1.24 8.43
N LEU A 112 26.27 1.97 9.19
CA LEU A 112 26.73 2.75 10.35
C LEU A 112 27.42 1.88 11.41
N LEU A 113 26.84 0.72 11.74
CA LEU A 113 27.45 -0.24 12.67
C LEU A 113 28.79 -0.80 12.17
N SER A 114 28.91 -0.99 10.85
CA SER A 114 30.18 -1.41 10.23
C SER A 114 31.25 -0.33 10.38
N PHE A 115 30.91 0.93 10.08
CA PHE A 115 31.84 2.06 10.23
C PHE A 115 32.30 2.22 11.68
N GLN A 116 31.38 2.18 12.65
CA GLN A 116 31.72 2.26 14.08
C GLN A 116 32.67 1.15 14.52
N LYS A 117 32.48 -0.07 14.01
CA LYS A 117 33.35 -1.21 14.31
C LYS A 117 34.75 -1.03 13.72
N GLU A 118 34.86 -0.37 12.57
CA GLU A 118 36.13 -0.11 11.91
C GLU A 118 36.92 1.02 12.59
N GLU A 119 36.24 2.11 12.98
CA GLU A 119 36.83 3.18 13.81
C GLU A 119 37.37 2.65 15.14
N MET A 120 36.62 1.78 15.83
CA MET A 120 37.08 1.19 17.09
C MET A 120 38.30 0.26 16.97
N LYS A 121 38.65 -0.21 15.76
CA LYS A 121 39.87 -1.00 15.52
C LYS A 121 41.10 -0.13 15.25
N LEU A 122 40.89 1.14 14.93
CA LEU A 122 41.94 2.11 14.62
C LEU A 122 42.40 2.90 15.87
N LEU A 123 41.69 2.74 17.00
CA LEU A 123 42.00 3.27 18.33
C LEU A 123 42.67 2.21 19.21
#